data_AF-A0A176ZG40-F1
#
_entry.id   AF-A0A176ZG40-F1
#
_cell.length_a   1.000
_cell.length_b   1.000
_cell.length_c   1.000
_cell.angle_alpha   90.00
_cell.angle_beta   90.00
_cell.angle_gamma   90.00
#
_symmetry.space_group_name_H-M   'P 1'
#
loop_
_entity.id
_entity.type
_entity.pdbx_description
1 polymer ?
#
loop_
_entity_poly.entity_id
_entity_poly.type
_entity_poly.pdbx_seq_one_letter_code
_entity_poly.pdbx_strand_id
1 'polypeptide(L)'
;MATLWDGRKEGEEPAAAVLASQILSRADRDVTFMVHLVGESQNLLVRHFVVFIETELAKRGISYGVHPLLRPFIETHARELTDFVLQGIGLRHQFGLRALETLAGDPSRLLRVDLWDSLQCHINDAQRHFVSGVGGLQRILLQIENGA
;
A
#
# COMPACT_ATOMS: atom_id res chain seq x y z
N MET A 1 43.42 -23.20 -48.57
CA MET A 1 43.55 -22.23 -47.46
C MET A 1 42.21 -21.52 -47.28
N ALA A 2 41.34 -22.06 -46.42
CA ALA A 2 40.29 -21.35 -45.67
C ALA A 2 39.43 -22.41 -44.96
N THR A 3 39.82 -22.74 -43.73
CA THR A 3 39.00 -23.46 -42.75
C THR A 3 37.76 -22.60 -42.46
N LEU A 4 36.61 -22.98 -43.01
CA LEU A 4 35.33 -22.40 -42.65
C LEU A 4 34.97 -22.94 -41.26
N TRP A 5 34.85 -22.02 -40.30
CA TRP A 5 34.50 -22.27 -38.92
C TRP A 5 33.34 -23.28 -38.76
N ASP A 6 33.68 -24.45 -38.23
CA ASP A 6 32.75 -25.27 -37.47
C ASP A 6 32.74 -24.72 -36.03
N GLY A 7 31.73 -23.92 -35.72
CA GLY A 7 31.67 -23.16 -34.47
C GLY A 7 30.25 -22.91 -34.00
N ARG A 8 29.29 -23.73 -34.44
CA ARG A 8 27.94 -23.71 -33.86
C ARG A 8 27.93 -24.73 -32.74
N LYS A 9 28.22 -24.28 -31.52
CA LYS A 9 27.83 -25.04 -30.31
C LYS A 9 26.31 -25.07 -30.26
N GLU A 10 25.73 -26.08 -30.88
CA GLU A 10 24.41 -26.58 -30.51
C GLU A 10 24.49 -27.08 -29.06
N GLY A 11 23.60 -26.61 -28.18
CA GLY A 11 23.33 -27.33 -26.92
C GLY A 11 23.53 -26.61 -25.60
N GLU A 12 23.62 -25.28 -25.55
CA GLU A 12 23.48 -24.55 -24.28
C GLU A 12 22.48 -23.41 -24.50
N GLU A 13 21.19 -23.67 -24.28
CA GLU A 13 20.30 -22.56 -23.93
C GLU A 13 20.97 -21.85 -22.75
N PRO A 14 21.25 -20.54 -22.84
CA PRO A 14 22.02 -19.86 -21.81
C PRO A 14 21.34 -20.12 -20.48
N ALA A 15 22.08 -20.53 -19.44
CA ALA A 15 21.49 -20.98 -18.16
C ALA A 15 20.42 -20.02 -17.59
N ALA A 16 20.52 -18.73 -17.91
CA ALA A 16 19.50 -17.72 -17.63
C ALA A 16 18.15 -17.95 -18.34
N ALA A 17 18.12 -18.39 -19.59
CA ALA A 17 16.91 -18.72 -20.35
C ALA A 17 16.21 -19.96 -19.79
N VAL A 18 16.98 -20.98 -19.39
CA VAL A 18 16.44 -22.17 -18.73
C VAL A 18 15.81 -21.80 -17.38
N LEU A 19 16.49 -20.98 -16.58
CA LEU A 19 15.97 -20.50 -15.29
C LEU A 19 14.72 -19.63 -15.46
N ALA A 20 14.73 -18.70 -16.42
CA ALA A 20 13.58 -17.85 -16.72
C ALA A 20 12.36 -18.68 -17.13
N SER A 21 12.55 -19.74 -17.93
CA SER A 21 11.48 -20.65 -18.34
C SER A 21 10.91 -21.44 -17.17
N GLN A 22 11.77 -21.88 -16.23
CA GLN A 22 11.33 -22.55 -15.00
C GLN A 22 10.50 -21.62 -14.10
N ILE A 23 10.91 -20.36 -13.94
CA ILE A 23 10.15 -19.35 -13.19
C ILE A 23 8.80 -19.08 -13.88
N LEU A 24 8.81 -18.90 -15.21
CA LEU A 24 7.59 -18.63 -15.97
C LEU A 24 6.59 -19.78 -15.90
N SER A 25 7.05 -21.03 -15.90
CA SER A 25 6.18 -22.21 -15.73
C SER A 25 5.40 -22.25 -14.41
N ARG A 26 5.82 -21.45 -13.42
CA ARG A 26 5.16 -21.32 -12.10
C ARG A 26 4.44 -19.99 -11.92
N ALA A 27 4.45 -19.11 -12.93
CA ALA A 27 3.96 -17.74 -12.79
C ALA A 27 2.50 -17.66 -12.32
N ASP A 28 1.65 -18.61 -12.70
CA ASP A 28 0.26 -18.69 -12.21
C ASP A 28 0.13 -18.82 -10.69
N ARG A 29 1.19 -19.30 -10.01
CA ARG A 29 1.25 -19.46 -8.55
C ARG A 29 2.17 -18.44 -7.89
N ASP A 30 3.26 -18.09 -8.56
CA ASP A 30 4.38 -17.35 -7.98
C ASP A 30 4.38 -15.87 -8.38
N VAL A 31 3.59 -15.47 -9.39
CA VAL A 31 3.47 -14.07 -9.83
C VAL A 31 2.11 -13.51 -9.42
N THR A 32 2.17 -12.47 -8.60
CA THR A 32 1.00 -11.75 -8.10
C THR A 32 1.11 -10.27 -8.41
N PHE A 33 0.01 -9.70 -8.88
CA PHE A 33 -0.12 -8.28 -9.14
C PHE A 33 -0.91 -7.65 -8.00
N MET A 34 -0.37 -6.58 -7.42
CA MET A 34 -1.00 -5.84 -6.32
C MET A 34 -1.53 -4.51 -6.82
N VAL A 35 -2.71 -4.12 -6.31
CA VAL A 35 -3.22 -2.77 -6.54
C VAL A 35 -2.41 -1.77 -5.72
N HIS A 36 -1.92 -0.73 -6.39
CA HIS A 36 -1.27 0.39 -5.74
C HIS A 36 -1.99 1.69 -6.08
N LEU A 37 -2.51 2.37 -5.06
CA LEU A 37 -3.12 3.69 -5.21
C LEU A 37 -2.02 4.75 -5.22
N VAL A 38 -1.96 5.54 -6.29
CA VAL A 38 -0.93 6.57 -6.52
C VAL A 38 -1.56 7.94 -6.74
N GLY A 39 -0.76 9.00 -6.62
CA GLY A 39 -1.16 10.36 -6.97
C GLY A 39 -2.18 10.98 -6.02
N GLU A 40 -3.20 11.64 -6.57
CA GLU A 40 -4.16 12.44 -5.80
C GLU A 40 -4.94 11.65 -4.75
N SER A 41 -5.17 10.35 -4.97
CA SER A 41 -5.83 9.49 -3.98
C SER A 41 -5.08 9.40 -2.66
N GLN A 42 -3.73 9.40 -2.70
CA GLN A 42 -2.92 9.43 -1.48
C GLN A 42 -3.09 10.78 -0.76
N ASN A 43 -3.11 11.88 -1.52
CA ASN A 43 -3.32 13.22 -0.95
C ASN A 43 -4.70 13.36 -0.30
N LEU A 44 -5.74 12.73 -0.87
CA LEU A 44 -7.08 12.69 -0.27
C LEU A 44 -7.07 11.95 1.08
N LEU A 45 -6.39 10.80 1.16
CA LEU A 45 -6.24 10.05 2.41
C LEU A 45 -5.48 10.85 3.47
N VAL A 46 -4.35 11.46 3.12
CA VAL A 46 -3.57 12.30 4.05
C VAL A 46 -4.44 13.44 4.59
N ARG A 47 -5.15 14.16 3.72
CA ARG A 47 -6.04 15.26 4.14
C ARG A 47 -7.15 14.79 5.06
N HIS A 48 -7.77 13.65 4.74
CA HIS A 48 -8.79 13.03 5.58
C HIS A 48 -8.24 12.71 6.99
N PHE A 49 -7.06 12.09 7.06
CA PHE A 49 -6.46 11.72 8.35
C PHE A 49 -5.97 12.93 9.14
N VAL A 50 -5.48 14.00 8.51
CA VAL A 50 -5.17 15.26 9.21
C VAL A 50 -6.41 15.80 9.92
N VAL A 51 -7.52 15.97 9.19
CA VAL A 51 -8.78 16.51 9.75
C VAL A 51 -9.32 15.58 10.85
N PHE A 52 -9.21 14.26 10.66
CA PHE A 52 -9.61 13.28 11.66
C PHE A 52 -8.81 13.44 12.96
N ILE A 53 -7.47 13.49 12.88
CA ILE A 53 -6.61 13.62 14.06
C ILE A 53 -6.84 14.97 14.74
N GLU A 54 -6.96 16.07 13.99
CA GLU A 54 -7.31 17.40 14.54
C GLU A 54 -8.61 17.36 15.33
N THR A 55 -9.62 16.71 14.78
CA THR A 55 -10.94 16.58 15.41
C THR A 55 -10.87 15.78 16.71
N GLU A 56 -10.11 14.68 16.72
CA GLU A 56 -9.92 13.85 17.93
C GLU A 56 -9.12 14.57 19.03
N LEU A 57 -8.12 15.35 18.65
CA LEU A 57 -7.34 16.17 19.59
C LEU A 57 -8.18 17.33 20.15
N ALA A 58 -8.97 18.00 19.31
CA ALA A 58 -9.85 19.09 19.72
C ALA A 58 -10.91 18.64 20.73
N LYS A 59 -11.46 17.42 20.57
CA LYS A 59 -12.37 16.81 21.57
C LYS A 59 -11.73 16.65 22.96
N ARG A 60 -10.41 16.67 23.04
CA ARG A 60 -9.61 16.55 24.27
C ARG A 60 -9.00 17.88 24.72
N GLY A 61 -9.38 18.99 24.08
CA GLY A 61 -8.92 20.34 24.42
C GLY A 61 -7.54 20.71 23.86
N ILE A 62 -6.95 19.87 23.00
CA ILE A 62 -5.64 20.12 22.39
C ILE A 62 -5.83 20.88 21.08
N SER A 63 -5.17 22.02 20.95
CA SER A 63 -5.21 22.84 19.73
C SER A 63 -3.84 23.43 19.39
N TYR A 64 -3.69 23.87 18.14
CA TYR A 64 -2.45 24.41 17.61
C TYR A 64 -1.87 25.59 18.40
N GLY A 65 -2.73 26.40 19.04
CA GLY A 65 -2.27 27.57 19.79
C GLY A 65 -1.43 27.22 21.02
N VAL A 66 -1.59 26.01 21.56
CA VAL A 66 -0.92 25.55 22.78
C VAL A 66 0.37 24.76 22.47
N HIS A 67 0.47 24.20 21.26
CA HIS A 67 1.55 23.27 20.89
C HIS A 67 2.09 23.56 19.48
N PRO A 68 3.21 24.31 19.35
CA PRO A 68 3.80 24.67 18.05
C PRO A 68 4.22 23.47 17.19
N LEU A 69 4.59 22.35 17.84
CA LEU A 69 5.00 21.11 17.17
C LEU A 69 3.82 20.22 16.76
N LEU A 70 2.59 20.61 17.07
CA LEU A 70 1.41 19.78 16.81
C LEU A 70 1.14 19.56 15.32
N ARG A 71 1.42 20.55 14.47
CA ARG A 71 1.22 20.44 13.02
C ARG A 71 2.11 19.39 12.37
N PRO A 72 3.46 19.47 12.45
CA PRO A 72 4.31 18.44 11.87
C PRO A 72 4.06 17.06 12.50
N PHE A 73 3.61 17.03 13.74
CA PHE A 73 3.22 15.80 14.43
C PHE A 73 1.97 15.16 13.81
N ILE A 74 0.89 15.92 13.64
CA ILE A 74 -0.36 15.47 12.99
C ILE A 74 -0.09 15.00 11.56
N GLU A 75 0.72 15.75 10.81
CA GLU A 75 1.07 15.39 9.43
C GLU A 75 1.84 14.07 9.35
N THR A 76 2.74 13.79 10.30
CA THR A 76 3.46 12.50 10.36
C THR A 76 2.49 11.35 10.58
N HIS A 77 1.62 11.45 11.60
CA HIS A 77 0.69 10.37 11.94
C HIS A 77 -0.40 10.17 10.86
N ALA A 78 -0.80 11.26 10.18
CA ALA A 78 -1.70 11.15 9.03
C ALA A 78 -1.08 10.37 7.87
N ARG A 79 0.24 10.52 7.63
CA ARG A 79 0.96 9.72 6.63
C ARG A 79 1.06 8.25 7.04
N GLU A 80 1.39 7.96 8.29
CA GLU A 80 1.44 6.58 8.80
C GLU A 80 0.09 5.85 8.64
N LEU A 81 -1.02 6.51 8.98
CA LEU A 81 -2.36 5.95 8.78
C LEU A 81 -2.69 5.77 7.29
N THR A 82 -2.25 6.70 6.45
CA THR A 82 -2.38 6.57 4.99
C THR A 82 -1.62 5.35 4.48
N ASP A 83 -0.37 5.17 4.89
CA ASP A 83 0.46 4.04 4.48
C ASP A 83 -0.15 2.70 4.92
N PHE A 84 -0.69 2.64 6.14
CA PHE A 84 -1.41 1.46 6.63
C PHE A 84 -2.60 1.10 5.71
N VAL A 85 -3.42 2.08 5.32
CA VAL A 85 -4.55 1.86 4.42
C VAL A 85 -4.07 1.40 3.04
N LEU A 86 -3.05 2.06 2.48
CA LEU A 86 -2.51 1.74 1.16
C LEU A 86 -1.92 0.33 1.10
N GLN A 87 -1.17 -0.07 2.13
CA GLN A 87 -0.62 -1.42 2.25
C GLN A 87 -1.72 -2.47 2.42
N GLY A 88 -2.74 -2.20 3.24
CA GLY A 88 -3.89 -3.09 3.42
C GLY A 88 -4.62 -3.39 2.10
N ILE A 89 -4.83 -2.35 1.28
CA ILE A 89 -5.46 -2.49 -0.03
C ILE A 89 -4.61 -3.34 -0.98
N GLY A 90 -3.30 -3.10 -1.04
CA GLY A 90 -2.39 -3.88 -1.88
C GLY A 90 -2.38 -5.36 -1.49
N LEU A 91 -2.46 -5.65 -0.19
CA LEU A 91 -2.53 -7.02 0.33
C LEU A 91 -3.87 -7.70 0.04
N ARG A 92 -4.99 -6.97 0.12
CA ARG A 92 -6.34 -7.52 -0.11
C ARG A 92 -6.66 -7.72 -1.59
N HIS A 93 -6.14 -6.88 -2.47
CA HIS A 93 -6.39 -6.97 -3.92
C HIS A 93 -5.14 -7.47 -4.65
N GLN A 94 -4.94 -8.79 -4.55
CA GLN A 94 -3.90 -9.53 -5.21
C GLN A 94 -4.49 -10.38 -6.35
N PHE A 95 -3.96 -10.24 -7.56
CA PHE A 95 -4.38 -11.00 -8.74
C PHE A 95 -3.24 -11.88 -9.23
N GLY A 96 -3.49 -13.18 -9.42
CA GLY A 96 -2.55 -14.05 -10.13
C GLY A 96 -2.53 -13.75 -11.63
N LEU A 97 -1.46 -14.13 -12.33
CA LEU A 97 -1.26 -13.89 -13.76
C LEU A 97 -2.48 -14.33 -14.60
N ARG A 98 -2.96 -15.55 -14.41
CA ARG A 98 -4.15 -16.09 -15.10
C ARG A 98 -5.43 -15.27 -14.87
N ALA A 99 -5.59 -14.67 -13.69
CA ALA A 99 -6.75 -13.83 -13.38
C ALA A 99 -6.72 -12.51 -14.18
N LEU A 100 -5.54 -11.92 -14.36
CA LEU A 100 -5.34 -10.77 -15.25
C LEU A 100 -5.55 -11.09 -16.72
N GLU A 101 -5.08 -12.23 -17.20
CA GLU A 101 -5.26 -12.62 -18.61
C GLU A 101 -6.73 -12.91 -18.97
N THR A 102 -7.55 -13.31 -17.98
CA THR A 102 -8.98 -13.65 -18.18
C THR A 102 -9.91 -12.41 -18.10
N LEU A 103 -9.40 -11.22 -17.74
CA LEU A 103 -10.17 -9.98 -17.48
C LEU A 103 -10.63 -9.23 -18.76
N ALA A 104 -11.10 -9.93 -19.80
CA ALA A 104 -11.43 -9.35 -21.12
C ALA A 104 -12.92 -8.95 -21.37
N GLY A 105 -13.82 -9.05 -20.37
CA GLY A 105 -15.27 -8.94 -20.59
C GLY A 105 -15.93 -7.66 -20.08
N ASP A 106 -16.24 -7.59 -18.78
CA ASP A 106 -16.73 -6.36 -18.11
C ASP A 106 -16.53 -6.40 -16.57
N PRO A 107 -15.28 -6.30 -16.07
CA PRO A 107 -14.95 -6.55 -14.66
C PRO A 107 -14.66 -5.27 -13.86
N SER A 108 -14.51 -4.14 -14.55
CA SER A 108 -14.10 -2.87 -13.96
C SER A 108 -15.08 -2.38 -12.90
N ARG A 109 -16.37 -2.72 -13.01
CA ARG A 109 -17.40 -2.39 -12.01
C ARG A 109 -17.28 -3.22 -10.74
N LEU A 110 -17.04 -4.53 -10.85
CA LEU A 110 -16.89 -5.41 -9.67
C LEU A 110 -15.63 -5.08 -8.89
N LEU A 111 -14.51 -4.83 -9.59
CA LEU A 111 -13.26 -4.40 -8.96
C LEU A 111 -13.40 -3.04 -8.24
N ARG A 112 -14.12 -2.08 -8.84
CA ARG A 112 -14.34 -0.77 -8.22
C ARG A 112 -15.18 -0.85 -6.95
N VAL A 113 -16.20 -1.71 -6.94
CA VAL A 113 -17.04 -1.94 -5.75
C VAL A 113 -16.24 -2.63 -4.63
N ASP A 114 -15.45 -3.63 -4.99
CA ASP A 114 -14.58 -4.35 -4.04
C ASP A 114 -13.48 -3.43 -3.47
N LEU A 115 -12.84 -2.62 -4.31
CA LEU A 115 -11.87 -1.61 -3.87
C LEU A 115 -12.49 -0.56 -2.95
N TRP A 116 -13.71 -0.11 -3.28
CA TRP A 116 -14.45 0.83 -2.43
C TRP A 116 -14.71 0.25 -1.04
N ASP A 117 -15.21 -0.98 -0.96
CA ASP A 117 -15.47 -1.67 0.31
C ASP A 117 -14.19 -1.82 1.13
N SER A 118 -13.11 -2.29 0.50
CA SER A 118 -11.80 -2.42 1.15
C SER A 118 -11.24 -1.11 1.66
N LEU A 119 -11.31 -0.04 0.87
CA LEU A 119 -10.92 1.31 1.27
C LEU A 119 -11.70 1.73 2.51
N GLN A 120 -13.02 1.60 2.48
CA GLN A 120 -13.89 1.98 3.58
C GLN A 120 -13.57 1.19 4.86
N CYS A 121 -13.40 -0.13 4.75
CA CYS A 121 -13.03 -0.98 5.88
C CYS A 121 -11.67 -0.58 6.48
N HIS A 122 -10.62 -0.47 5.66
CA HIS A 122 -9.28 -0.15 6.16
C HIS A 122 -9.20 1.24 6.77
N ILE A 123 -9.90 2.24 6.21
CA ILE A 123 -9.99 3.58 6.81
C ILE A 123 -10.66 3.51 8.19
N ASN A 124 -11.78 2.80 8.31
CA ASN A 124 -12.49 2.65 9.58
C ASN A 124 -11.64 1.92 10.61
N ASP A 125 -10.95 0.85 10.22
CA ASP A 125 -10.08 0.08 11.13
C ASP A 125 -8.89 0.93 11.59
N ALA A 126 -8.26 1.68 10.68
CA ALA A 126 -7.19 2.62 11.03
C ALA A 126 -7.67 3.66 12.06
N GLN A 127 -8.84 4.26 11.86
CA GLN A 127 -9.42 5.23 12.78
C GLN A 127 -9.75 4.62 14.14
N ARG A 128 -10.36 3.42 14.16
CA ARG A 128 -10.68 2.70 15.40
C ARG A 128 -9.42 2.35 16.17
N HIS A 129 -8.43 1.76 15.52
CA HIS A 129 -7.15 1.41 16.13
C HIS A 129 -6.42 2.64 16.67
N PHE A 130 -6.47 3.76 15.96
CA PHE A 130 -5.90 5.01 16.43
C PHE A 130 -6.56 5.50 17.73
N VAL A 131 -7.89 5.44 17.83
CA VAL A 131 -8.62 5.91 19.03
C VAL A 131 -8.54 4.94 20.21
N SER A 132 -8.63 3.62 19.95
CA SER A 132 -8.75 2.59 20.98
C SER A 132 -7.43 1.93 21.40
N GLY A 133 -6.35 2.11 20.63
CA GLY A 133 -5.09 1.44 20.85
C GLY A 133 -4.21 2.08 21.93
N VAL A 134 -3.60 1.22 22.76
CA VAL A 134 -2.58 1.59 23.78
C VAL A 134 -1.37 2.31 23.16
N GLY A 135 -1.16 2.19 21.84
CA GLY A 135 -0.11 2.88 21.08
C GLY A 135 -0.58 4.02 20.17
N GLY A 136 -1.88 4.33 20.10
CA GLY A 136 -2.47 5.33 19.20
C GLY A 136 -2.56 6.72 19.84
N LEU A 137 -3.76 7.28 19.91
CA LEU A 137 -4.03 8.60 20.46
C LEU A 137 -3.51 8.80 21.89
N GLN A 138 -3.44 7.73 22.69
CA GLN A 138 -2.87 7.80 24.04
C GLN A 138 -1.35 7.96 24.05
N ARG A 139 -0.63 7.35 23.11
CA ARG A 139 0.80 7.60 22.88
C ARG A 139 1.04 9.03 22.43
N ILE A 140 0.16 9.55 21.59
CA ILE A 140 0.21 10.93 21.11
C ILE A 140 0.08 11.92 22.26
N LEU A 141 -0.91 11.71 23.14
CA LEU A 141 -1.07 12.53 24.34
C LEU A 141 0.20 12.52 25.20
N LEU A 142 0.78 11.35 25.46
CA LEU A 142 2.02 11.22 26.24
C LEU A 142 3.22 11.91 25.57
N GLN A 143 3.32 11.88 24.24
CA GLN A 143 4.40 12.57 23.52
C GLN A 143 4.25 14.09 23.56
N ILE A 144 3.02 14.60 23.55
CA ILE A 144 2.74 16.03 23.70
C ILE A 144 3.05 16.49 25.13
N GLU A 145 2.67 15.70 26.14
CA GLU A 145 2.95 15.99 27.56
C GLU A 145 4.44 15.95 27.90
N ASN A 146 5.22 15.05 27.29
CA ASN A 146 6.66 14.90 27.53
C ASN A 146 7.54 15.83 26.66
N GLY A 147 6.96 16.52 25.67
CA GLY A 147 7.66 17.37 24.71
C GLY A 147 7.39 18.87 24.86
N ALA A 148 6.68 19.29 25.90
CA ALA A 148 6.45 20.68 26.31
C ALA A 148 7.33 21.05 27.52
#